data_AF-A0A4Q8QMQ0-F1
#
_entry.id   AF-A0A4Q8QMQ0-F1
#
_cell.length_a   1.000
_cell.length_b   1.000
_cell.length_c   1.000
_cell.angle_alpha   90.00
_cell.angle_beta   90.00
_cell.angle_gamma   90.00
#
_symmetry.space_group_name_H-M   'P 1'
#
loop_
_entity.id
_entity.type
_entity.pdbx_description
1 polymer ?
#
loop_
_entity_poly.entity_id
_entity_poly.type
_entity_poly.pdbx_seq_one_letter_code
_entity_poly.pdbx_strand_id
1 'polypeptide(L)' 'MTYRVINLSTGEIEAELSDFGIAKRLADKIANDVGHREVIGVVELVTRYETPLADQEHGGSQ' A
#
# COMPACT_ATOMS: atom_id res chain seq x y z
N MET A 1 -4.73 -8.96 2.90
CA MET A 1 -3.65 -7.96 2.80
C MET A 1 -3.48 -7.63 1.33
N THR A 2 -3.26 -6.37 0.98
CA THR A 2 -2.94 -5.98 -0.40
C THR A 2 -1.56 -5.36 -0.42
N TYR A 3 -0.74 -5.74 -1.39
CA TYR A 3 0.60 -5.24 -1.63
C TYR A 3 0.62 -4.50 -2.95
N ARG A 4 1.19 -3.30 -2.96
CA ARG A 4 1.45 -2.51 -4.17
C ARG A 4 2.90 -2.67 -4.58
N VAL A 5 3.13 -2.93 -5.87
CA VAL A 5 4.43 -2.72 -6.49
C VAL A 5 4.43 -1.30 -7.05
N ILE A 6 5.37 -0.48 -6.61
CA ILE A 6 5.41 0.96 -6.92
C ILE A 6 6.74 1.28 -7.59
N ASN A 7 6.66 1.99 -8.70
CA ASN A 7 7.82 2.65 -9.28
C ASN A 7 8.09 3.95 -8.51
N LEU A 8 9.15 3.96 -7.71
CA LEU A 8 9.52 5.07 -6.84
C LEU A 8 10.05 6.29 -7.62
N SER A 9 10.46 6.11 -8.88
CA SER A 9 10.90 7.21 -9.74
C SER A 9 9.74 7.97 -10.37
N THR A 10 8.66 7.27 -10.74
CA THR A 10 7.46 7.88 -11.34
C THR A 10 6.32 8.10 -10.35
N GLY A 11 6.32 7.37 -9.23
CA GLY A 11 5.22 7.29 -8.28
C GLY A 11 4.06 6.40 -8.74
N GLU A 12 4.19 5.71 -9.88
CA GLU A 12 3.12 4.90 -10.47
C GLU A 12 2.98 3.53 -9.77
N ILE A 13 1.73 3.06 -9.70
CA ILE A 13 1.42 1.73 -9.18
C ILE A 13 1.48 0.74 -10.35
N GLU A 14 2.49 -0.11 -10.35
CA GLU A 14 2.73 -1.12 -11.38
C GLU A 14 1.79 -2.32 -11.21
N ALA A 15 1.44 -2.67 -9.97
CA ALA A 15 0.51 -3.76 -9.66
C ALA A 15 -0.05 -3.69 -8.23
N GLU A 16 -1.23 -4.27 -8.04
CA GLU A 16 -1.81 -4.60 -6.73
C GLU A 16 -2.01 -6.12 -6.61
N LEU A 17 -1.48 -6.71 -5.55
CA LEU A 17 -1.41 -8.16 -5.36
C LEU A 17 -1.76 -8.53 -3.92
N SER A 18 -2.41 -9.67 -3.72
CA SER A 18 -2.79 -10.16 -2.38
C SER A 18 -1.73 -11.04 -1.70
N ASP A 19 -0.63 -11.34 -2.39
CA ASP A 19 0.47 -12.18 -1.91
C ASP A 19 1.82 -11.44 -2.00
N PHE A 20 2.55 -11.39 -0.88
CA PHE A 20 3.83 -10.69 -0.80
C PHE A 20 4.93 -11.36 -1.63
N GLY A 21 4.97 -12.69 -1.69
CA GLY A 21 5.98 -13.42 -2.45
C GLY A 21 5.82 -13.22 -3.96
N ILE A 22 4.58 -13.12 -4.45
CA ILE A 22 4.29 -12.74 -5.83
C ILE A 22 4.68 -11.27 -6.07
N ALA A 23 4.31 -10.36 -5.18
CA ALA A 23 4.67 -8.94 -5.30
C ALA A 23 6.18 -8.71 -5.32
N LYS A 24 6.93 -9.40 -4.46
CA LYS A 24 8.40 -9.34 -4.45
C LYS A 24 9.01 -9.87 -5.74
N ARG A 25 8.55 -11.01 -6.24
CA ARG A 25 9.05 -11.57 -7.52
C ARG A 25 8.79 -10.65 -8.69
N LEU A 26 7.63 -9.99 -8.71
CA LEU A 26 7.30 -9.00 -9.73
C LEU A 26 8.22 -7.77 -9.61
N ALA A 27 8.41 -7.24 -8.39
CA ALA A 27 9.30 -6.12 -8.15
C ALA A 27 10.75 -6.42 -8.57
N ASP A 28 11.27 -7.60 -8.22
CA ASP A 28 12.60 -8.06 -8.63
C ASP A 28 12.71 -8.19 -10.16
N LYS A 29 11.65 -8.66 -10.84
CA LYS A 29 11.62 -8.75 -12.31
C LYS A 29 11.67 -7.36 -12.94
N ILE A 30 10.78 -6.46 -12.51
CA ILE A 30 10.72 -5.09 -13.05
C ILE A 30 12.06 -4.40 -12.81
N ALA A 31 12.60 -4.47 -11.59
CA ALA A 31 13.92 -3.92 -11.24
C ALA A 31 15.05 -4.42 -12.15
N ASN A 32 15.05 -5.71 -12.50
CA ASN A 32 16.01 -6.27 -13.45
C ASN A 32 15.81 -5.71 -14.86
N ASP A 33 14.56 -5.56 -15.31
CA ASP A 33 14.24 -5.03 -16.64
C ASP A 33 14.66 -3.55 -16.77
N VAL A 34 14.54 -2.74 -15.71
CA VAL A 34 14.99 -1.33 -15.70
C VAL A 34 16.47 -1.14 -15.36
N GLY A 35 17.16 -2.19 -14.88
CA GLY A 35 18.57 -2.14 -14.48
C GLY A 35 18.86 -1.38 -13.17
N HIS A 36 17.83 -0.91 -12.45
CA HIS A 36 17.97 -0.13 -11.23
C HIS A 36 17.08 -0.71 -10.12
N ARG A 37 17.66 -1.50 -9.22
CA ARG A 37 16.88 -2.20 -8.19
C ARG A 37 16.26 -1.29 -7.13
N GLU A 38 16.84 -0.11 -6.94
CA GLU A 38 16.43 0.86 -5.92
C GLU A 38 15.15 1.62 -6.29
N VAL A 39 14.66 1.48 -7.52
CA VAL A 39 13.51 2.25 -8.02
C VAL A 39 12.18 1.52 -7.90
N ILE A 40 12.16 0.23 -7.55
CA ILE A 40 10.92 -0.54 -7.39
C ILE A 40 10.72 -0.95 -5.94
N GLY A 41 9.62 -0.50 -5.34
CA GLY A 41 9.24 -0.84 -3.96
C GLY A 41 8.04 -1.77 -3.90
N VAL A 42 7.97 -2.57 -2.83
CA VAL A 42 6.74 -3.30 -2.45
C VAL A 42 6.21 -2.71 -1.16
N VAL A 43 4.98 -2.22 -1.17
CA VAL A 43 4.33 -1.54 -0.03
C VAL A 43 3.07 -2.28 0.36
N GLU A 44 2.89 -2.53 1.66
CA GLU A 44 1.69 -3.10 2.23
C GLU A 44 0.61 -2.03 2.43
N LEU A 45 -0.59 -2.26 1.92
CA LEU A 45 -1.76 -1.47 2.27
C LEU A 45 -2.38 -1.97 3.56
N VAL A 46 -2.32 -1.11 4.57
CA VAL A 46 -3.06 -1.27 5.81
C VAL A 46 -4.26 -0.35 5.77
N THR A 47 -5.46 -0.91 5.58
CA THR A 47 -6.70 -0.16 5.77
C THR A 47 -6.89 0.05 7.27
N ARG A 48 -6.58 1.24 7.78
CA ARG A 48 -7.01 1.65 9.11
C ARG A 48 -8.43 2.18 9.03
N TYR A 49 -9.37 1.48 9.65
CA TYR A 49 -10.66 2.05 9.98
C TYR A 49 -10.45 3.02 11.15
N GLU A 50 -10.47 4.32 10.88
CA GLU A 50 -10.71 5.27 11.95
C GLU A 50 -12.17 5.10 12.36
N THR A 51 -12.39 4.61 13.58
CA THR A 51 -13.73 4.66 14.17
C THR A 51 -14.05 6.15 14.29
N PRO A 52 -15.10 6.68 13.64
CA PRO A 52 -15.50 8.04 13.93
C PRO A 52 -15.73 8.10 15.43
N LEU A 53 -15.01 9.01 16.12
CA LEU A 53 -15.31 9.33 17.51
C LEU A 53 -16.80 9.64 17.50
N ALA A 54 -17.61 8.78 18.13
CA ALA A 54 -19.03 9.00 18.20
C ALA A 54 -19.22 10.45 18.63
N ASP A 55 -19.94 11.23 17.82
CA ASP A 55 -20.34 12.57 18.22
C ASP A 55 -20.87 12.44 19.64
N GLN A 56 -20.17 13.05 20.60
CA GLN A 56 -20.67 13.22 21.95
C GLN A 56 -21.80 14.26 21.92
N GLU A 57 -22.76 14.06 21.04
CA GLU A 57 -24.08 14.64 21.12
C GLU A 57 -24.99 13.49 21.53
N HIS A 58 -25.23 13.42 22.85
CA HIS A 58 -26.48 13.08 23.54
C HIS A 58 -26.11 12.78 25.00
N GLY A 59 -26.50 13.58 25.99
CA GLY A 59 -27.44 14.67 25.95
C GLY A 59 -27.43 15.45 27.26
N GLY A 60 -27.92 16.67 27.20
CA GLY A 60 -28.33 17.39 28.39
C GLY A 60 -29.37 16.57 29.17
N SER A 61 -29.27 16.60 30.49
CA SER A 61 -30.38 16.54 31.43
C SER A 61 -29.87 16.89 32.81
N GLN A 62 -30.44 17.97 33.34
CA GLN A 62 -30.42 18.49 34.73
C GLN A 62 -29.29 19.41 35.14
#